data_AF-A0AAE1GLC1-F1
#
_entry.id   AF-A0AAE1GLC1-F1
#
_cell.length_a   1.000
_cell.length_b   1.000
_cell.length_c   1.000
_cell.angle_alpha   90.00
_cell.angle_beta   90.00
_cell.angle_gamma   90.00
#
_symmetry.space_group_name_H-M   'P 1'
#
loop_
_entity.id
_entity.type
_entity.pdbx_description
1 polymer ?
#
loop_
_entity_poly.entity_id
_entity_poly.type
_entity_poly.pdbx_seq_one_letter_code
_entity_poly.pdbx_strand_id
1 'polypeptide(L)'
;MNCYLLASLALVAALVGLTDSTIVLATGAGLTVGAAAALGAGVAAVGALALGAAAVIGLANKRGRGKRETISCLPFNNPELFFSMAANTDFLDCGRRYLCELEATPVENLAEEEMMIRDVFGKGSTSINGSAGSFYAEASNIGINGGVAACVQTFSSCPFDRKTIFLAFEEAKKA
;
A
#
# COMPACT_ATOMS: atom_id res chain seq x y z
N MET A 1 -15.09 13.26 -24.04
CA MET A 1 -15.57 12.44 -22.91
C MET A 1 -14.93 13.01 -21.66
N ASN A 2 -15.70 13.72 -20.82
CA ASN A 2 -15.16 14.59 -19.77
C ASN A 2 -14.36 13.81 -18.72
N CYS A 3 -13.12 14.21 -18.41
CA CYS A 3 -12.31 13.62 -17.33
C CYS A 3 -13.07 13.57 -16.00
N TYR A 4 -13.98 14.52 -15.75
CA TYR A 4 -14.86 14.52 -14.57
C TYR A 4 -15.75 13.29 -14.46
N LEU A 5 -16.27 12.78 -15.59
CA LEU A 5 -17.13 11.60 -15.62
C LEU A 5 -16.33 10.31 -15.37
N LEU A 6 -15.07 10.27 -15.81
CA LEU A 6 -14.20 9.11 -15.60
C LEU A 6 -13.58 9.12 -14.19
N ALA A 7 -13.21 10.29 -13.67
CA ALA A 7 -12.79 10.46 -12.29
C ALA A 7 -13.93 10.14 -11.33
N SER A 8 -15.17 10.58 -11.63
CA SER A 8 -16.34 10.18 -10.86
C SER A 8 -16.61 8.69 -10.97
N LEU A 9 -16.45 8.07 -12.15
CA LEU A 9 -16.67 6.62 -12.29
C LEU A 9 -15.61 5.80 -11.54
N ALA A 10 -14.35 6.24 -11.53
CA ALA A 10 -13.26 5.59 -10.78
C ALA A 10 -13.43 5.81 -9.27
N LEU A 11 -13.84 7.01 -8.85
CA LEU A 11 -14.16 7.32 -7.46
C LEU A 11 -15.37 6.50 -6.99
N VAL A 12 -16.43 6.43 -7.82
CA VAL A 12 -17.63 5.62 -7.54
C VAL A 12 -17.31 4.14 -7.55
N ALA A 13 -16.44 3.64 -8.42
CA ALA A 13 -15.98 2.25 -8.39
C ALA A 13 -15.16 1.93 -7.12
N ALA A 14 -14.32 2.87 -6.67
CA ALA A 14 -13.61 2.77 -5.40
C ALA A 14 -14.56 2.82 -4.19
N LEU A 15 -15.62 3.64 -4.27
CA LEU A 15 -16.67 3.74 -3.24
C LEU A 15 -17.59 2.51 -3.22
N VAL A 16 -17.91 1.92 -4.39
CA VAL A 16 -18.71 0.70 -4.49
C VAL A 16 -17.92 -0.50 -3.96
N GLY A 17 -16.59 -0.54 -4.14
CA GLY A 17 -15.72 -1.52 -3.49
C GLY A 17 -15.61 -1.37 -1.96
N LEU A 18 -15.94 -0.20 -1.40
CA LEU A 18 -16.02 0.00 0.05
C LEU A 18 -17.38 -0.41 0.63
N THR A 19 -18.42 -0.57 -0.20
CA THR A 19 -19.78 -0.90 0.26
C THR A 19 -20.09 -2.40 0.32
N ASP A 20 -19.27 -3.25 -0.29
CA ASP A 20 -19.32 -4.68 -0.02
C ASP A 20 -18.52 -4.99 1.24
N SER A 21 -19.11 -4.65 2.39
CA SER A 21 -18.72 -5.23 3.69
C SER A 21 -19.06 -6.72 3.71
N THR A 22 -18.42 -7.51 2.86
CA THR A 22 -18.29 -8.94 3.11
C THR A 22 -17.19 -9.09 4.14
N ILE A 23 -17.62 -9.32 5.38
CA ILE A 23 -16.76 -9.82 6.44
C ILE A 23 -16.24 -11.17 5.94
N VAL A 24 -15.05 -11.17 5.36
CA VAL A 24 -14.33 -12.42 5.09
C VAL A 24 -13.94 -12.96 6.46
N LEU A 25 -14.77 -13.85 6.98
CA LEU A 25 -14.37 -14.79 8.01
C LEU A 25 -13.22 -15.61 7.42
N ALA A 26 -11.99 -15.13 7.58
CA ALA A 26 -10.81 -15.96 7.49
C ALA A 26 -10.96 -17.06 8.55
N THR A 27 -11.47 -18.20 8.10
CA THR A 27 -11.66 -19.41 8.87
C THR A 27 -10.35 -19.80 9.55
N GLY A 28 -10.26 -19.63 10.87
CA GLY A 28 -9.19 -20.25 11.66
C GLY A 28 -8.88 -19.61 13.00
N ALA A 29 -9.02 -18.29 13.18
CA ALA A 29 -8.72 -17.64 14.45
C ALA A 29 -9.79 -16.60 14.75
N GLY A 30 -10.34 -16.62 15.98
CA GLY A 30 -11.32 -15.64 16.41
C GLY A 30 -10.75 -14.22 16.40
N LEU A 31 -10.92 -13.50 15.30
CA LEU A 31 -10.61 -12.07 15.22
C LEU A 31 -11.70 -11.29 15.94
N THR A 32 -11.31 -10.49 16.92
CA THR A 32 -12.20 -9.51 17.55
C THR A 32 -12.49 -8.36 16.56
N VAL A 33 -13.58 -7.62 16.77
CA VAL A 33 -13.98 -6.48 15.91
C VAL A 33 -12.83 -5.48 15.67
N GLY A 34 -11.97 -5.28 16.68
CA GLY A 34 -10.78 -4.43 16.56
C GLY A 34 -9.70 -4.99 15.63
N ALA A 35 -9.51 -6.31 15.61
CA ALA A 35 -8.55 -6.96 14.72
C ALA A 35 -9.00 -6.92 13.25
N ALA A 36 -10.30 -7.07 12.98
CA ALA A 36 -10.84 -6.95 11.63
C ALA A 36 -10.68 -5.53 11.07
N ALA A 37 -10.95 -4.50 11.89
CA ALA A 37 -10.73 -3.10 11.49
C ALA A 37 -9.24 -2.80 11.25
N ALA A 38 -8.35 -3.34 12.10
CA ALA A 38 -6.91 -3.22 11.94
C ALA A 38 -6.40 -3.89 10.66
N LEU A 39 -6.96 -5.04 10.30
CA LEU A 39 -6.56 -5.77 9.10
C LEU A 39 -7.05 -5.02 7.85
N GLY A 40 -8.29 -4.53 7.86
CA GLY A 40 -8.82 -3.68 6.79
C GLY A 40 -8.00 -2.40 6.58
N ALA A 41 -7.53 -1.79 7.67
CA ALA A 41 -6.63 -0.63 7.63
C ALA A 41 -5.30 -0.96 6.93
N GLY A 42 -4.67 -2.07 7.34
CA GLY A 42 -3.42 -2.55 6.74
C GLY A 42 -3.59 -2.91 5.26
N VAL A 43 -4.69 -3.59 4.90
CA VAL A 43 -5.00 -3.94 3.51
C VAL A 43 -5.24 -2.70 2.66
N ALA A 44 -5.95 -1.69 3.18
CA ALA A 44 -6.17 -0.44 2.47
C ALA A 44 -4.86 0.34 2.25
N ALA A 45 -3.99 0.39 3.26
CA ALA A 45 -2.69 1.03 3.16
C ALA A 45 -1.78 0.32 2.13
N VAL A 46 -1.70 -1.02 2.19
CA VAL A 46 -0.94 -1.81 1.20
C VAL A 46 -1.56 -1.71 -0.19
N GLY A 47 -2.88 -1.66 -0.30
CA GLY A 47 -3.57 -1.42 -1.57
C GLY A 47 -3.20 -0.07 -2.18
N ALA A 48 -3.19 1.00 -1.39
CA ALA A 48 -2.77 2.32 -1.86
C ALA A 48 -1.31 2.34 -2.31
N LEU A 49 -0.41 1.66 -1.59
CA LEU A 49 0.99 1.48 -1.98
C LEU A 49 1.09 0.67 -3.28
N ALA A 50 0.45 -0.49 -3.38
CA ALA A 50 0.46 -1.33 -4.57
C ALA A 50 -0.04 -0.58 -5.82
N LEU A 51 -1.12 0.20 -5.67
CA LEU A 51 -1.65 1.04 -6.75
C LEU A 51 -0.65 2.11 -7.20
N GLY A 52 0.03 2.75 -6.25
CA GLY A 52 1.05 3.73 -6.57
C GLY A 52 2.29 3.11 -7.22
N ALA A 53 2.69 1.90 -6.80
CA ALA A 53 3.81 1.19 -7.41
C ALA A 53 3.50 0.81 -8.87
N ALA A 54 2.33 0.22 -9.11
CA ALA A 54 1.87 -0.12 -10.44
C ALA A 54 1.74 1.11 -11.34
N ALA A 55 1.32 2.25 -10.80
CA ALA A 55 1.26 3.51 -11.53
C ALA A 55 2.64 3.99 -11.98
N VAL A 56 3.61 4.06 -11.06
CA VAL A 56 4.98 4.52 -11.35
C VAL A 56 5.63 3.65 -12.43
N ILE A 57 5.53 2.32 -12.29
CA ILE A 57 6.07 1.37 -13.27
C ILE A 57 5.33 1.49 -14.62
N GLY A 58 4.00 1.65 -14.58
CA GLY A 58 3.18 1.84 -15.78
C GLY A 58 3.54 3.11 -16.57
N LEU A 59 3.91 4.20 -15.89
CA LEU A 59 4.39 5.43 -16.52
C LEU A 59 5.81 5.30 -17.09
N ALA A 60 6.71 4.60 -16.39
CA ALA A 60 8.05 4.32 -16.89
C ALA A 60 8.02 3.55 -18.22
N ASN A 61 7.16 2.52 -18.30
CA ASN A 61 6.99 1.70 -19.51
C ASN A 61 6.22 2.38 -20.65
N LYS A 62 5.45 3.43 -20.37
CA LYS A 62 4.72 4.22 -21.39
C LYS A 62 5.59 5.22 -22.14
N ARG A 63 6.80 5.52 -21.67
CA ARG A 63 7.70 6.49 -22.33
C ARG A 63 8.26 5.99 -23.68
N GLY A 64 8.11 4.70 -23.99
CA GLY A 64 8.57 4.08 -25.25
C GLY A 64 7.49 3.57 -26.22
N ARG A 65 6.19 3.63 -25.87
CA ARG A 65 5.11 3.09 -26.73
C ARG A 65 4.01 4.14 -26.94
N GLY A 66 4.02 4.74 -28.13
CA GLY A 66 3.06 5.75 -28.53
C GLY A 66 1.59 5.34 -28.38
N LYS A 67 0.76 6.33 -28.05
CA LYS A 67 -0.70 6.40 -28.21
C LYS A 67 -1.53 5.38 -27.41
N ARG A 68 -1.70 5.64 -26.10
CA ARG A 68 -2.97 5.43 -25.38
C ARG A 68 -3.20 6.58 -24.40
N GLU A 69 -3.84 7.63 -24.90
CA GLU A 69 -4.35 8.78 -24.14
C GLU A 69 -5.61 8.43 -23.33
N THR A 70 -5.49 7.48 -22.39
CA THR A 70 -6.63 7.11 -21.53
C THR A 70 -6.31 7.08 -20.05
N ILE A 71 -5.07 7.44 -19.66
CA ILE A 71 -4.63 7.46 -18.25
C ILE A 71 -3.95 8.81 -17.95
N SER A 72 -4.59 9.92 -18.32
CA SER A 72 -4.13 11.28 -18.01
C SER A 72 -4.99 11.94 -16.92
N CYS A 73 -6.12 11.32 -16.52
CA CYS A 73 -7.06 11.89 -15.55
C CYS A 73 -6.81 11.45 -14.09
N LEU A 74 -5.77 10.65 -13.80
CA LEU A 74 -5.37 10.30 -12.44
C LEU A 74 -4.02 10.98 -12.15
N PRO A 75 -3.78 11.52 -10.94
CA PRO A 75 -2.60 12.32 -10.63
C PRO A 75 -1.36 11.45 -10.38
N PHE A 76 -1.09 10.51 -11.28
CA PHE A 76 0.02 9.55 -11.16
C PHE A 76 1.41 10.20 -11.22
N ASN A 77 1.50 11.48 -11.58
CA ASN A 77 2.74 12.24 -11.57
C ASN A 77 3.13 12.72 -10.15
N ASN A 78 2.33 12.42 -9.12
CA ASN A 78 2.62 12.79 -7.74
C ASN A 78 2.63 11.56 -6.81
N PRO A 79 3.79 10.96 -6.51
CA PRO A 79 3.89 9.81 -5.61
C PRO A 79 3.38 10.12 -4.19
N GLU A 80 3.41 11.39 -3.77
CA GLU A 80 2.88 11.83 -2.48
C GLU A 80 1.37 11.58 -2.34
N LEU A 81 0.63 11.51 -3.45
CA LEU A 81 -0.78 11.12 -3.42
C LEU A 81 -0.96 9.70 -2.88
N PHE A 82 -0.11 8.77 -3.30
CA PHE A 82 -0.21 7.37 -2.86
C PHE A 82 0.24 7.20 -1.42
N PHE A 83 1.30 7.91 -1.02
CA PHE A 83 1.70 7.97 0.38
C PHE A 83 0.62 8.55 1.28
N SER A 84 -0.03 9.64 0.87
CA SER A 84 -1.10 10.26 1.66
C SER A 84 -2.34 9.36 1.74
N MET A 85 -2.74 8.69 0.65
CA MET A 85 -3.82 7.70 0.70
C MET A 85 -3.49 6.56 1.68
N ALA A 86 -2.26 6.02 1.61
CA ALA A 86 -1.83 4.98 2.53
C ALA A 86 -1.84 5.49 3.99
N ALA A 87 -1.24 6.66 4.25
CA ALA A 87 -1.20 7.25 5.59
C ALA A 87 -2.59 7.54 6.19
N ASN A 88 -3.57 7.95 5.37
CA ASN A 88 -4.94 8.22 5.86
C ASN A 88 -5.67 6.96 6.34
N THR A 89 -5.28 5.79 5.85
CA THR A 89 -5.86 4.50 6.25
C THR A 89 -5.01 3.76 7.28
N ASP A 90 -3.78 4.23 7.54
CA ASP A 90 -2.79 3.56 8.38
C ASP A 90 -2.81 4.01 9.85
N PHE A 91 -3.97 4.02 10.48
CA PHE A 91 -4.14 4.52 11.85
C PHE A 91 -3.52 3.63 12.95
N LEU A 92 -3.10 2.40 12.60
CA LEU A 92 -2.39 1.46 13.49
C LEU A 92 -0.96 1.20 13.04
N ASP A 93 -0.44 1.96 12.09
CA ASP A 93 0.91 1.81 11.54
C ASP A 93 1.18 0.46 10.87
N CYS A 94 0.14 -0.24 10.42
CA CYS A 94 0.28 -1.48 9.67
C CYS A 94 0.91 -1.29 8.29
N GLY A 95 0.61 -0.20 7.59
CA GLY A 95 1.26 0.17 6.33
C GLY A 95 2.73 0.48 6.53
N ARG A 96 3.06 1.28 7.56
CA ARG A 96 4.44 1.57 7.97
C ARG A 96 5.18 0.31 8.40
N ARG A 97 4.56 -0.54 9.24
CA ARG A 97 5.12 -1.83 9.65
C ARG A 97 5.41 -2.72 8.46
N TYR A 98 4.47 -2.82 7.54
CA TYR A 98 4.60 -3.62 6.32
C TYR A 98 5.82 -3.18 5.50
N LEU A 99 5.95 -1.88 5.21
CA LEU A 99 7.10 -1.37 4.46
C LEU A 99 8.43 -1.55 5.19
N CYS A 100 8.44 -1.37 6.51
CA CYS A 100 9.61 -1.68 7.34
C CYS A 100 10.02 -3.16 7.19
N GLU A 101 9.07 -4.07 7.32
CA GLU A 101 9.32 -5.51 7.21
C GLU A 101 9.72 -5.92 5.78
N LEU A 102 9.25 -5.23 4.73
CA LEU A 102 9.72 -5.42 3.35
C LEU A 102 11.21 -5.12 3.20
N GLU A 103 11.67 -4.02 3.78
CA GLU A 103 13.07 -3.60 3.76
C GLU A 103 13.97 -4.50 4.63
N ALA A 104 13.43 -5.00 5.73
CA ALA A 104 14.11 -5.96 6.60
C ALA A 104 14.19 -7.38 6.02
N THR A 105 13.54 -7.66 4.89
CA THR A 105 13.42 -8.99 4.31
C THR A 105 14.32 -9.14 3.07
N PRO A 106 15.09 -10.25 2.96
CA PRO A 106 15.85 -10.55 1.75
C PRO A 106 14.96 -10.65 0.51
N VAL A 107 15.45 -10.18 -0.64
CA VAL A 107 14.68 -10.06 -1.90
C VAL A 107 14.08 -11.39 -2.33
N GLU A 108 14.84 -12.47 -2.17
CA GLU A 108 14.47 -13.85 -2.49
C GLU A 108 13.27 -14.38 -1.67
N ASN A 109 12.91 -13.70 -0.58
CA ASN A 109 11.80 -14.04 0.30
C ASN A 109 10.60 -13.06 0.17
N LEU A 110 10.60 -12.24 -0.87
CA LEU A 110 9.52 -11.32 -1.22
C LEU A 110 8.79 -11.79 -2.48
N ALA A 111 7.46 -11.66 -2.49
CA ALA A 111 6.66 -11.79 -3.70
C ALA A 111 6.98 -10.69 -4.72
N GLU A 112 6.59 -10.88 -5.98
CA GLU A 112 6.82 -9.89 -7.05
C GLU A 112 6.18 -8.53 -6.71
N GLU A 113 4.94 -8.55 -6.24
CA GLU A 113 4.22 -7.35 -5.82
C GLU A 113 4.85 -6.68 -4.60
N GLU A 114 5.34 -7.47 -3.63
CA GLU A 114 6.08 -6.97 -2.47
C GLU A 114 7.37 -6.24 -2.89
N MET A 115 8.10 -6.81 -3.86
CA MET A 115 9.29 -6.18 -4.43
C MET A 115 8.97 -4.87 -5.15
N MET A 116 7.88 -4.83 -5.93
CA MET A 116 7.45 -3.60 -6.60
C MET A 116 7.10 -2.49 -5.60
N ILE A 117 6.39 -2.82 -4.53
CA ILE A 117 6.08 -1.85 -3.46
C ILE A 117 7.36 -1.35 -2.83
N ARG A 118 8.28 -2.25 -2.47
CA ARG A 118 9.56 -1.88 -1.87
C ARG A 118 10.40 -1.00 -2.80
N ASP A 119 10.47 -1.29 -4.09
CA ASP A 119 11.26 -0.51 -5.05
C ASP A 119 10.75 0.93 -5.19
N VAL A 120 9.44 1.12 -5.15
CA VAL A 120 8.82 2.44 -5.34
C VAL A 120 8.76 3.25 -4.05
N PHE A 121 8.47 2.61 -2.92
CA PHE A 121 8.19 3.30 -1.65
C PHE A 121 9.29 3.16 -0.61
N GLY A 122 10.17 2.17 -0.79
CA GLY A 122 11.28 1.89 0.09
C GLY A 122 12.43 2.89 -0.03
N LYS A 123 13.63 2.44 0.31
CA LYS A 123 14.83 3.28 0.35
C LYS A 123 15.14 3.87 -1.03
N GLY A 124 15.12 5.20 -1.11
CA GLY A 124 15.40 5.94 -2.34
C GLY A 124 14.15 6.58 -2.96
N SER A 125 12.96 6.35 -2.39
CA SER A 125 11.78 7.14 -2.72
C SER A 125 12.01 8.61 -2.33
N THR A 126 11.71 9.54 -3.25
CA THR A 126 11.84 10.98 -2.99
C THR A 126 10.75 11.42 -2.03
N SER A 127 11.03 11.37 -0.73
CA SER A 127 10.12 11.91 0.29
C SER A 127 10.40 13.40 0.51
N ILE A 128 9.34 14.21 0.58
CA ILE A 128 9.45 15.60 1.04
C ILE A 128 9.42 15.57 2.57
N ASN A 129 10.28 16.33 3.24
CA ASN A 129 10.30 16.36 4.71
C ASN A 129 8.94 16.81 5.26
N GLY A 130 8.37 16.07 6.21
CA GLY A 130 7.05 16.34 6.79
C GLY A 130 5.87 15.87 5.94
N SER A 131 6.13 15.20 4.81
CA SER A 131 5.10 14.58 3.96
C SER A 131 4.74 13.18 4.43
N ALA A 132 3.62 12.62 3.95
CA ALA A 132 3.27 11.24 4.23
C ALA A 132 4.38 10.28 3.77
N GLY A 133 5.03 10.61 2.65
CA GLY A 133 6.20 9.87 2.16
C GLY A 133 7.36 9.80 3.15
N SER A 134 7.57 10.85 3.95
CA SER A 134 8.65 10.84 4.96
C SER A 134 8.44 9.81 6.07
N PHE A 135 7.19 9.55 6.46
CA PHE A 135 6.87 8.52 7.46
C PHE A 135 7.17 7.09 6.97
N TYR A 136 6.91 6.83 5.69
CA TYR A 136 7.21 5.55 5.07
C TYR A 136 8.71 5.38 4.77
N ALA A 137 9.41 6.46 4.42
CA ALA A 137 10.86 6.47 4.28
C ALA A 137 11.56 6.22 5.64
N GLU A 138 11.02 6.76 6.73
CA GLU A 138 11.48 6.46 8.09
C GLU A 138 11.30 4.97 8.42
N ALA A 139 10.11 4.43 8.19
CA ALA A 139 9.83 3.01 8.40
C ALA A 139 10.80 2.10 7.61
N SER A 140 11.08 2.47 6.36
CA SER A 140 12.05 1.76 5.52
C SER A 140 13.45 1.76 6.13
N ASN A 141 13.92 2.91 6.63
CA ASN A 141 15.23 3.02 7.27
C ASN A 141 15.34 2.18 8.55
N ILE A 142 14.25 2.05 9.32
CA ILE A 142 14.23 1.19 10.50
C ILE A 142 14.43 -0.27 10.10
N GLY A 143 13.74 -0.74 9.06
CA GLY A 143 13.86 -2.11 8.56
C GLY A 143 15.28 -2.45 8.08
N ILE A 144 15.90 -1.54 7.33
CA ILE A 144 17.27 -1.69 6.83
C ILE A 144 18.28 -1.86 7.96
N ASN A 145 18.19 -1.00 8.97
CA ASN A 145 19.22 -0.91 10.01
C ASN A 145 18.96 -1.84 11.20
N GLY A 146 17.69 -2.09 11.53
CA GLY A 146 17.27 -2.80 12.72
C GLY A 146 16.61 -4.17 12.45
N GLY A 147 16.35 -4.51 11.20
CA GLY A 147 15.69 -5.75 10.82
C GLY A 147 14.25 -5.86 11.32
N VAL A 148 13.67 -7.06 11.18
CA VAL A 148 12.25 -7.31 11.50
C VAL A 148 11.93 -7.03 12.97
N ALA A 149 12.85 -7.34 13.89
CA ALA A 149 12.65 -7.11 15.31
C ALA A 149 12.44 -5.63 15.65
N ALA A 150 13.18 -4.72 14.99
CA ALA A 150 12.98 -3.27 15.16
C ALA A 150 11.62 -2.83 14.61
N CYS A 151 11.19 -3.36 13.45
CA CYS A 151 9.87 -3.07 12.89
C CYS A 151 8.73 -3.44 13.84
N VAL A 152 8.80 -4.64 14.45
CA VAL A 152 7.79 -5.12 15.41
C VAL A 152 7.74 -4.23 16.65
N GLN A 153 8.92 -3.81 17.16
CA GLN A 153 8.99 -2.96 18.34
C GLN A 153 8.49 -1.54 18.06
N THR A 154 8.87 -0.94 16.93
CA THR A 154 8.48 0.43 16.59
C THR A 154 7.00 0.52 16.23
N PHE A 155 6.47 -0.45 15.47
CA PHE A 155 5.10 -0.45 14.99
C PHE A 155 4.23 -1.47 15.73
N SER A 156 4.37 -1.50 17.06
CA SER A 156 3.67 -2.46 17.93
C SER A 156 2.15 -2.28 17.96
N SER A 157 1.65 -1.11 17.51
CA SER A 157 0.22 -0.82 17.36
C SER A 157 -0.44 -1.70 16.28
N CYS A 158 0.33 -2.13 15.28
CA CYS A 158 -0.16 -3.06 14.28
C CYS A 158 -0.04 -4.49 14.81
N PRO A 159 -1.12 -5.28 14.89
CA PRO A 159 -1.06 -6.65 15.40
C PRO A 159 -0.66 -7.69 14.35
N PHE A 160 -0.46 -7.28 13.09
CA PHE A 160 -0.23 -8.18 11.96
C PHE A 160 1.18 -8.07 11.42
N ASP A 161 1.73 -9.21 10.99
CA ASP A 161 3.01 -9.26 10.28
C ASP A 161 2.83 -9.03 8.77
N ARG A 162 3.95 -8.84 8.08
CA ARG A 162 3.99 -8.61 6.63
C ARG A 162 3.20 -9.64 5.85
N LYS A 163 3.38 -10.93 6.17
CA LYS A 163 2.75 -12.04 5.46
C LYS A 163 1.24 -12.00 5.62
N THR A 164 0.73 -11.76 6.83
CA THR A 164 -0.70 -11.69 7.10
C THR A 164 -1.35 -10.54 6.34
N ILE A 165 -0.71 -9.36 6.34
CA ILE A 165 -1.20 -8.19 5.60
C ILE A 165 -1.19 -8.45 4.09
N PHE A 166 -0.12 -9.04 3.56
CA PHE A 166 -0.01 -9.35 2.13
C PHE A 166 -1.03 -10.39 1.67
N LEU A 167 -1.25 -11.45 2.45
CA LEU A 167 -2.28 -12.45 2.16
C LEU A 167 -3.68 -11.83 2.11
N ALA A 168 -4.02 -10.99 3.09
CA ALA A 168 -5.30 -10.30 3.11
C ALA A 168 -5.47 -9.35 1.92
N PHE A 169 -4.40 -8.70 1.47
CA PHE A 169 -4.40 -7.89 0.25
C PHE A 169 -4.65 -8.74 -1.02
N GLU A 170 -4.00 -9.90 -1.13
CA GLU A 170 -4.21 -10.83 -2.24
C GLU A 170 -5.62 -11.43 -2.27
N GLU A 171 -6.23 -11.64 -1.10
CA GLU A 171 -7.64 -12.05 -0.99
C GLU A 171 -8.58 -10.93 -1.46
N ALA A 172 -8.35 -9.69 -1.00
CA ALA A 172 -9.16 -8.54 -1.39
C ALA A 172 -9.10 -8.25 -2.90
N LYS A 173 -7.99 -8.56 -3.59
CA LYS A 173 -7.87 -8.46 -5.06
C LYS A 173 -8.77 -9.42 -5.84
N LYS A 174 -9.21 -10.52 -5.22
CA LYS A 174 -10.02 -11.57 -5.86
C LYS A 174 -11.52 -11.38 -5.65
N ALA A 175 -11.91 -10.54 -4.69
CA ALA A 175 -13.29 -10.15 -4.45
C ALA A 175 -13.77 -9.20 -5.55
#